data_AF-A0A1X6NSK8-F1
#
_entry.id   AF-A0A1X6NSK8-F1
#
_cell.length_a   1.000
_cell.length_b   1.000
_cell.length_c   1.000
_cell.angle_alpha   90.00
_cell.angle_beta   90.00
_cell.angle_gamma   90.00
#
_symmetry.space_group_name_H-M   'P 1'
#
loop_
_entity.id
_entity.type
_entity.pdbx_description
1 polymer ?
#
loop_
_entity_poly.entity_id
_entity_poly.type
_entity_poly.pdbx_seq_one_letter_code
_entity_poly.pdbx_strand_id
1 'polypeptide(L)'
;MKENYMLDDGCYLAVKIIVEMVRLRAAGEERGIAALLDGLAEPLAAHEFRLPFTDAADFGAQGVALLDAFPAFVDATPGWTVEEPNYEGVRVSVDEGDGRTGWLLLRQSLHDPLLPLNIETEAPGGVVATLRTLRDGFLAAYPNVDTASLDAYEAAHRGEAPVAAPSAAAGA
;
A
#
# COMPACT_ATOMS: atom_id res chain seq x y z
N MET A 1 -3.66 24.18 0.43
CA MET A 1 -2.27 23.76 0.70
C MET A 1 -1.22 24.54 -0.09
N LYS A 2 -1.39 24.85 -1.39
CA LYS A 2 -0.42 25.68 -2.17
C LYS A 2 -0.10 27.03 -1.52
N GLU A 3 -1.12 27.66 -0.94
CA GLU A 3 -1.06 28.89 -0.15
C GLU A 3 -0.14 28.84 1.09
N ASN A 4 0.17 27.64 1.60
CA ASN A 4 1.14 27.40 2.67
C ASN A 4 2.40 26.68 2.15
N TYR A 5 2.71 26.83 0.86
CA TYR A 5 3.89 26.24 0.22
C TYR A 5 4.00 24.71 0.36
N MET A 6 2.87 24.02 0.55
CA MET A 6 2.82 22.58 0.83
C MET A 6 3.66 22.15 2.06
N LEU A 7 3.89 23.06 3.02
CA LEU A 7 4.56 22.73 4.26
C LEU A 7 3.68 21.81 5.11
N ASP A 8 4.31 20.86 5.79
CA ASP A 8 3.69 20.01 6.81
C ASP A 8 3.44 20.83 8.09
N ASP A 9 2.45 21.72 8.02
CA ASP A 9 2.00 22.57 9.11
C ASP A 9 0.64 22.07 9.62
N GLY A 10 0.70 21.21 10.63
CA GLY A 10 -0.49 20.64 11.25
C GLY A 10 -1.42 21.69 11.85
N CYS A 11 -0.90 22.83 12.34
CA CYS A 11 -1.72 23.91 12.88
C CYS A 11 -2.51 24.60 11.77
N TYR A 12 -1.83 24.89 10.65
CA TYR A 12 -2.48 25.45 9.46
C TYR A 12 -3.62 24.54 8.97
N LEU A 13 -3.37 23.24 8.85
CA LEU A 13 -4.38 22.27 8.43
C LEU A 13 -5.56 22.21 9.41
N ALA A 14 -5.29 22.16 10.71
CA ALA A 14 -6.34 22.17 11.73
C ALA A 14 -7.26 23.40 11.63
N VAL A 15 -6.67 24.59 11.42
CA VAL A 15 -7.43 25.83 11.22
C VAL A 15 -8.28 25.76 9.94
N LYS A 16 -7.73 25.24 8.83
CA LYS A 16 -8.49 25.06 7.57
C LYS A 16 -9.69 24.13 7.77
N ILE A 17 -9.51 23.03 8.50
CA ILE A 17 -10.60 22.11 8.84
C ILE A 17 -11.67 22.84 9.63
N ILE A 18 -11.30 23.57 10.70
CA ILE A 18 -12.23 24.34 11.53
C ILE A 18 -13.03 25.36 10.71
N VAL A 19 -12.35 26.12 9.84
CA VAL A 19 -13.00 27.08 8.93
C VAL A 19 -14.02 26.39 8.03
N GLU A 20 -13.69 25.21 7.50
CA GLU A 20 -14.62 24.44 6.68
C GLU A 20 -15.81 23.89 7.47
N MET A 21 -15.61 23.45 8.73
CA MET A 21 -16.72 23.05 9.60
C MET A 21 -17.74 24.19 9.79
N VAL A 22 -17.23 25.41 10.00
CA VAL A 22 -18.08 26.60 10.19
C VAL A 22 -18.85 26.92 8.91
N ARG A 23 -18.22 26.81 7.73
CA ARG A 23 -18.86 27.02 6.44
C ARG A 23 -19.97 26.00 6.15
N LEU A 24 -19.69 24.72 6.37
CA LEU A 24 -20.67 23.64 6.22
C LEU A 24 -21.89 23.88 7.12
N ARG A 25 -21.65 24.21 8.39
CA ARG A 25 -22.73 24.53 9.33
C ARG A 25 -23.52 25.76 8.91
N ALA A 26 -22.85 26.82 8.42
CA ALA A 26 -23.52 28.02 7.90
C ALA A 26 -24.35 27.73 6.64
N ALA A 27 -23.97 26.72 5.85
CA ALA A 27 -24.70 26.22 4.69
C ALA A 27 -25.82 25.21 5.03
N GLY A 28 -26.02 24.88 6.31
CA GLY A 28 -27.06 23.95 6.76
C GLY A 28 -26.66 22.47 6.78
N GLU A 29 -25.38 22.15 6.56
CA GLU A 29 -24.87 20.77 6.69
C GLU A 29 -24.60 20.46 8.18
N GLU A 30 -25.48 19.66 8.79
CA GLU A 30 -25.43 19.34 10.22
C GLU A 30 -24.42 18.23 10.57
N ARG A 31 -24.02 17.40 9.60
CA ARG A 31 -23.06 16.31 9.80
C ARG A 31 -21.61 16.81 9.89
N GLY A 32 -21.38 18.08 9.59
CA GLY A 32 -20.06 18.71 9.61
C GLY A 32 -19.10 18.07 8.61
N ILE A 33 -17.82 17.98 8.96
CA ILE A 33 -16.78 17.49 8.03
C ILE A 33 -16.96 16.04 7.61
N ALA A 34 -17.71 15.24 8.39
CA ALA A 34 -17.98 13.85 8.03
C ALA A 34 -18.78 13.75 6.72
N ALA A 35 -19.59 14.76 6.38
CA ALA A 35 -20.28 14.82 5.09
C ALA A 35 -19.31 14.91 3.90
N LEU A 36 -18.10 15.46 4.10
CA LEU A 36 -17.10 15.53 3.04
C LEU A 36 -16.50 14.17 2.68
N LEU A 37 -16.72 13.15 3.53
CA LEU A 37 -16.29 11.77 3.29
C LEU A 37 -17.36 10.95 2.58
N ASP A 38 -18.52 11.53 2.25
CA ASP A 38 -19.59 10.81 1.55
C ASP A 38 -19.13 10.31 0.18
N GLY A 39 -19.31 9.02 -0.05
CA GLY A 39 -18.90 8.36 -1.28
C GLY A 39 -17.41 8.04 -1.35
N LEU A 40 -16.62 8.33 -0.31
CA LEU A 40 -15.27 7.81 -0.21
C LEU A 40 -15.35 6.29 0.03
N ALA A 41 -14.92 5.51 -0.95
CA ALA A 41 -14.86 4.06 -0.82
C ALA A 41 -13.78 3.67 0.19
N GLU A 42 -14.11 2.73 1.08
CA GLU A 42 -13.13 2.07 1.93
C GLU A 42 -12.64 0.79 1.24
N PRO A 43 -11.35 0.45 1.35
CA PRO A 43 -10.86 -0.83 0.84
C PRO A 43 -11.56 -1.97 1.59
N LEU A 44 -11.75 -3.10 0.91
CA LEU A 44 -12.33 -4.28 1.54
C LEU A 44 -11.41 -4.82 2.64
N ALA A 45 -10.10 -4.78 2.42
CA ALA A 45 -9.11 -5.05 3.45
C ALA A 45 -7.84 -4.21 3.22
N ALA A 46 -7.19 -3.84 4.33
CA ALA A 46 -5.93 -3.13 4.35
C ALA A 46 -5.03 -3.69 5.45
N HIS A 47 -3.74 -3.82 5.19
CA HIS A 47 -2.77 -4.21 6.21
C HIS A 47 -1.41 -3.55 6.00
N GLU A 48 -0.77 -3.13 7.09
CA GLU A 48 0.63 -2.71 7.10
C GLU A 48 1.47 -3.82 7.72
N PHE A 49 2.44 -4.30 6.96
CA PHE A 49 3.51 -5.16 7.44
C PHE A 49 4.76 -4.33 7.67
N ARG A 50 5.52 -4.69 8.70
CA ARG A 50 6.88 -4.20 8.93
C ARG A 50 7.79 -5.39 8.80
N LEU A 51 8.69 -5.35 7.83
CA LEU A 51 9.60 -6.45 7.48
C LEU A 51 11.02 -6.05 7.93
N PRO A 52 11.47 -6.48 9.11
CA PRO A 52 12.82 -6.16 9.60
C PRO A 52 13.89 -6.73 8.67
N PHE A 53 15.01 -6.03 8.54
CA PHE A 53 16.22 -6.68 8.08
C PHE A 53 16.78 -7.57 9.20
N THR A 54 17.22 -8.78 8.86
CA THR A 54 17.84 -9.70 9.83
C THR A 54 19.20 -9.19 10.28
N ASP A 55 19.88 -8.41 9.44
CA ASP A 55 21.08 -7.65 9.76
C ASP A 55 20.83 -6.16 9.55
N ALA A 56 20.94 -5.39 10.62
CA ALA A 56 20.73 -3.94 10.61
C ALA A 56 21.92 -3.15 10.03
N ALA A 57 23.09 -3.78 9.83
CA ALA A 57 24.23 -3.13 9.22
C ALA A 57 23.92 -2.73 7.78
N ASP A 58 24.18 -1.46 7.42
CA ASP A 58 23.94 -0.94 6.06
C ASP A 58 22.52 -1.18 5.51
N PHE A 59 21.50 -1.26 6.38
CA PHE A 59 20.10 -1.49 5.98
C PHE A 59 19.62 -0.50 4.92
N GLY A 60 20.17 0.72 4.92
CA GLY A 60 19.88 1.73 3.92
C GLY A 60 20.33 1.33 2.52
N ALA A 61 21.52 0.74 2.38
CA ALA A 61 22.00 0.25 1.09
C ALA A 61 21.27 -1.03 0.66
N GLN A 62 20.96 -1.91 1.63
CA GLN A 62 20.17 -3.12 1.39
C GLN A 62 18.76 -2.78 0.87
N GLY A 63 18.09 -1.81 1.50
CA GLY A 63 16.77 -1.34 1.10
C GLY A 63 16.76 -0.71 -0.29
N VAL A 64 17.74 0.14 -0.62
CA VAL A 64 17.86 0.76 -1.94
C VAL A 64 18.05 -0.32 -3.01
N ALA A 65 18.99 -1.25 -2.82
CA ALA A 65 19.24 -2.30 -3.79
C ALA A 65 18.01 -3.22 -4.02
N LEU A 66 17.24 -3.48 -2.97
CA LEU A 66 16.00 -4.24 -3.05
C LEU A 66 14.93 -3.46 -3.82
N LEU A 67 14.71 -2.18 -3.48
CA LEU A 67 13.71 -1.34 -4.16
C LEU A 67 14.08 -1.08 -5.63
N ASP A 68 15.36 -0.95 -5.97
CA ASP A 68 15.83 -0.78 -7.36
C ASP A 68 15.55 -2.02 -8.22
N ALA A 69 15.57 -3.22 -7.62
CA ALA A 69 15.27 -4.46 -8.31
C ALA A 69 13.77 -4.77 -8.42
N PHE A 70 12.95 -4.17 -7.55
CA PHE A 70 11.52 -4.50 -7.44
C PHE A 70 10.70 -4.18 -8.70
N PRO A 71 10.89 -3.06 -9.42
CA PRO A 71 10.17 -2.78 -10.66
C PRO A 71 10.30 -3.89 -11.72
N ALA A 72 11.47 -4.50 -11.87
CA ALA A 72 11.67 -5.58 -12.82
C ALA A 72 10.86 -6.84 -12.48
N PHE A 73 10.65 -7.10 -11.19
CA PHE A 73 9.75 -8.16 -10.74
C PHE A 73 8.28 -7.80 -11.03
N VAL A 74 7.90 -6.55 -10.77
CA VAL A 74 6.54 -6.05 -11.03
C VAL A 74 6.19 -6.18 -12.51
N ASP A 75 7.08 -5.74 -13.41
CA ASP A 75 6.89 -5.85 -14.87
C ASP A 75 6.74 -7.30 -15.35
N ALA A 76 7.36 -8.25 -14.65
CA ALA A 76 7.26 -9.67 -14.93
C ALA A 76 6.03 -10.34 -14.29
N THR A 77 5.29 -9.63 -13.43
CA THR A 77 4.16 -10.17 -12.67
C THR A 77 2.83 -9.79 -13.35
N PRO A 78 2.07 -10.76 -13.88
CA PRO A 78 0.80 -10.46 -14.55
C PRO A 78 -0.19 -9.73 -13.64
N GLY A 79 -0.81 -8.68 -14.18
CA GLY A 79 -1.80 -7.86 -13.46
C GLY A 79 -1.20 -6.85 -12.50
N TRP A 80 0.13 -6.76 -12.38
CA TRP A 80 0.79 -5.75 -11.54
C TRP A 80 1.34 -4.63 -12.41
N THR A 81 1.23 -3.38 -11.95
CA THR A 81 1.74 -2.20 -12.67
C THR A 81 2.40 -1.24 -11.69
N VAL A 82 3.64 -0.83 -11.95
CA VAL A 82 4.28 0.23 -11.16
C VAL A 82 3.56 1.56 -11.42
N GLU A 83 3.16 2.23 -10.34
CA GLU A 83 2.57 3.56 -10.41
C GLU A 83 3.66 4.63 -10.55
N GLU A 84 3.53 5.49 -11.56
CA GLU A 84 4.44 6.60 -11.82
C GLU A 84 3.71 7.96 -11.77
N PRO A 85 4.33 9.01 -11.21
CA PRO A 85 5.68 9.02 -10.63
C PRO A 85 5.75 8.43 -9.22
N ASN A 86 6.89 7.82 -8.86
CA ASN A 86 7.15 7.34 -7.51
C ASN A 86 8.23 8.17 -6.80
N TYR A 87 7.94 8.60 -5.57
CA TYR A 87 8.84 9.45 -4.78
C TYR A 87 9.13 8.91 -3.37
N GLU A 88 8.41 7.87 -2.94
CA GLU A 88 8.47 7.39 -1.56
C GLU A 88 8.34 5.86 -1.52
N GLY A 89 9.23 5.17 -2.23
CA GLY A 89 9.24 3.71 -2.38
C GLY A 89 8.80 3.25 -3.77
N VAL A 90 8.16 2.09 -3.83
CA VAL A 90 7.58 1.53 -5.05
C VAL A 90 6.13 1.13 -4.77
N ARG A 91 5.21 1.83 -5.43
CA ARG A 91 3.77 1.63 -5.41
C ARG A 91 3.39 0.83 -6.63
N VAL A 92 2.59 -0.20 -6.41
CA VAL A 92 2.15 -1.12 -7.45
C VAL A 92 0.64 -1.21 -7.39
N SER A 93 -0.01 -0.98 -8.52
CA SER A 93 -1.41 -1.29 -8.73
C SER A 93 -1.57 -2.76 -9.06
N VAL A 94 -2.57 -3.41 -8.48
CA VAL A 94 -2.82 -4.85 -8.62
C VAL A 94 -4.23 -5.02 -9.20
N ASP A 95 -4.32 -5.60 -10.39
CA ASP A 95 -5.58 -6.04 -11.00
C ASP A 95 -6.09 -7.28 -10.24
N GLU A 96 -7.23 -7.14 -9.57
CA GLU A 96 -7.85 -8.17 -8.75
C GLU A 96 -9.03 -8.85 -9.47
N GLY A 97 -9.15 -8.62 -10.78
CA GLY A 97 -10.23 -9.13 -11.61
C GLY A 97 -11.58 -8.46 -11.33
N ASP A 98 -12.55 -8.73 -12.20
CA ASP A 98 -13.92 -8.18 -12.11
C ASP A 98 -13.99 -6.65 -12.03
N GLY A 99 -12.97 -5.96 -12.55
CA GLY A 99 -12.87 -4.49 -12.52
C GLY A 99 -12.44 -3.91 -11.17
N ARG A 100 -11.96 -4.74 -10.24
CA ARG A 100 -11.41 -4.33 -8.95
C ARG A 100 -9.91 -4.08 -9.03
N THR A 101 -9.45 -3.12 -8.25
CA THR A 101 -8.04 -2.74 -8.21
C THR A 101 -7.57 -2.56 -6.77
N GLY A 102 -6.63 -3.41 -6.37
CA GLY A 102 -5.88 -3.26 -5.13
C GLY A 102 -4.57 -2.49 -5.37
N TRP A 103 -3.81 -2.28 -4.31
CA TRP A 103 -2.45 -1.77 -4.42
C TRP A 103 -1.56 -2.26 -3.29
N LEU A 104 -0.25 -2.22 -3.53
CA LEU A 104 0.75 -2.32 -2.48
C LEU A 104 1.78 -1.20 -2.60
N LEU A 105 2.40 -0.85 -1.48
CA LEU A 105 3.49 0.12 -1.41
C LEU A 105 4.59 -0.48 -0.55
N LEU A 106 5.73 -0.76 -1.17
CA LEU A 106 6.95 -1.19 -0.49
C LEU A 106 7.89 0.00 -0.34
N ARG A 107 8.33 0.28 0.89
CA ARG A 107 9.19 1.41 1.22
C ARG A 107 10.42 0.96 1.97
N GLN A 108 11.44 1.81 1.95
CA GLN A 108 12.54 1.75 2.89
C GLN A 108 12.25 2.72 4.04
N SER A 109 12.31 2.24 5.28
CA SER A 109 12.24 3.12 6.44
C SER A 109 13.49 4.01 6.52
N LEU A 110 13.30 5.29 6.85
CA LEU A 110 14.41 6.24 7.02
C LEU A 110 15.07 6.13 8.41
N HIS A 111 14.33 5.61 9.39
CA HIS A 111 14.73 5.63 10.80
C HIS A 111 15.05 4.23 11.34
N ASP A 112 14.29 3.23 10.89
CA ASP A 112 14.33 1.88 11.42
C ASP A 112 14.89 0.91 10.37
N PRO A 113 15.62 -0.15 10.76
CA PRO A 113 16.15 -1.15 9.85
C PRO A 113 15.05 -2.13 9.39
N LEU A 114 14.04 -1.63 8.68
CA LEU A 114 12.93 -2.42 8.17
C LEU A 114 12.34 -1.83 6.87
N LEU A 115 11.58 -2.67 6.17
CA LEU A 115 10.77 -2.27 5.02
C LEU A 115 9.28 -2.22 5.44
N PRO A 116 8.63 -1.05 5.42
CA PRO A 116 7.18 -0.97 5.51
C PRO A 116 6.56 -1.46 4.20
N LEU A 117 5.60 -2.38 4.30
CA LEU A 117 4.78 -2.87 3.20
C LEU A 117 3.32 -2.59 3.53
N ASN A 118 2.69 -1.69 2.79
CA ASN A 118 1.26 -1.44 2.88
C ASN A 118 0.57 -2.21 1.74
N ILE A 119 -0.53 -2.91 2.03
CA ILE A 119 -1.38 -3.59 1.03
C ILE A 119 -2.82 -3.17 1.27
N GLU A 120 -3.52 -2.78 0.21
CA GLU A 120 -4.97 -2.59 0.17
C GLU A 120 -5.59 -3.39 -0.97
N THR A 121 -6.80 -3.89 -0.74
CA THR A 121 -7.51 -4.75 -1.69
C THR A 121 -9.00 -4.44 -1.66
N GLU A 122 -9.66 -4.63 -2.80
CA GLU A 122 -11.11 -4.62 -2.94
C GLU A 122 -11.68 -6.05 -3.02
N ALA A 123 -10.83 -7.06 -2.95
CA ALA A 123 -11.17 -8.44 -3.17
C ALA A 123 -10.97 -9.32 -1.91
N PRO A 124 -11.91 -10.24 -1.59
CA PRO A 124 -11.79 -11.09 -0.41
C PRO A 124 -10.49 -11.91 -0.47
N GLY A 125 -9.71 -11.93 0.63
CA GLY A 125 -8.42 -12.62 0.66
C GLY A 125 -7.33 -11.97 -0.21
N GLY A 126 -7.55 -10.77 -0.76
CA GLY A 126 -6.58 -10.10 -1.64
C GLY A 126 -5.28 -9.73 -0.94
N VAL A 127 -5.29 -9.44 0.36
CA VAL A 127 -4.04 -9.26 1.13
C VAL A 127 -3.19 -10.53 1.12
N VAL A 128 -3.82 -11.70 1.30
CA VAL A 128 -3.15 -13.00 1.26
C VAL A 128 -2.64 -13.31 -0.15
N ALA A 129 -3.42 -13.00 -1.20
CA ALA A 129 -2.98 -13.19 -2.58
C ALA A 129 -1.75 -12.32 -2.89
N THR A 130 -1.79 -11.03 -2.55
CA THR A 130 -0.71 -10.07 -2.79
C THR A 130 0.55 -10.42 -2.01
N LEU A 131 0.44 -10.75 -0.71
CA LEU A 131 1.62 -11.12 0.07
C LEU A 131 2.25 -12.43 -0.42
N ARG A 132 1.48 -13.41 -0.91
CA ARG A 132 2.02 -14.66 -1.46
C ARG A 132 2.84 -14.39 -2.72
N THR A 133 2.27 -13.63 -3.67
CA THR A 133 2.97 -13.24 -4.89
C THR A 133 4.28 -12.51 -4.58
N LEU A 134 4.24 -11.54 -3.66
CA LEU A 134 5.43 -10.79 -3.25
C LEU A 134 6.46 -11.67 -2.53
N ARG A 135 6.04 -12.47 -1.53
CA ARG A 135 6.92 -13.30 -0.73
C ARG A 135 7.60 -14.36 -1.58
N ASP A 136 6.81 -15.12 -2.33
CA ASP A 136 7.29 -16.30 -3.06
C ASP A 136 8.02 -15.91 -4.34
N GLY A 137 7.59 -14.82 -4.99
CA GLY A 137 8.13 -14.36 -6.26
C GLY A 137 9.32 -13.40 -6.15
N PHE A 138 9.41 -12.62 -5.07
CA PHE A 138 10.42 -11.57 -4.93
C PHE A 138 11.24 -11.70 -3.64
N LEU A 139 10.59 -11.68 -2.47
CA LEU A 139 11.32 -11.66 -1.19
C LEU A 139 12.09 -12.96 -0.90
N ALA A 140 11.73 -14.08 -1.54
CA ALA A 140 12.50 -15.33 -1.46
C ALA A 140 13.97 -15.17 -1.90
N ALA A 141 14.28 -14.19 -2.75
CA ALA A 141 15.66 -13.87 -3.16
C ALA A 141 16.43 -13.02 -2.11
N TYR A 142 15.75 -12.53 -1.08
CA TYR A 142 16.27 -11.63 -0.04
C TYR A 142 16.13 -12.27 1.35
N PRO A 143 16.95 -13.31 1.68
CA PRO A 143 16.88 -14.00 2.96
C PRO A 143 17.27 -13.11 4.15
N ASN A 144 17.81 -11.91 3.87
CA ASN A 144 18.11 -10.86 4.83
C ASN A 144 16.88 -10.04 5.24
N VAL A 145 15.69 -10.31 4.69
CA VAL A 145 14.42 -9.68 5.07
C VAL A 145 13.57 -10.70 5.83
N ASP A 146 13.18 -10.37 7.05
CA ASP A 146 12.30 -11.21 7.87
C ASP A 146 10.84 -11.10 7.36
N THR A 147 10.32 -12.23 6.91
CA THR A 147 8.97 -12.38 6.34
C THR A 147 8.01 -13.13 7.27
N ALA A 148 8.39 -13.42 8.52
CA ALA A 148 7.57 -14.19 9.46
C ALA A 148 6.20 -13.54 9.74
N SER A 149 6.10 -12.20 9.66
CA SER A 149 4.83 -11.49 9.80
C SER A 149 3.86 -11.77 8.65
N LEU A 150 4.37 -12.00 7.43
CA LEU A 150 3.58 -12.41 6.27
C LEU A 150 3.01 -13.82 6.48
N ASP A 151 3.84 -14.75 6.94
CA ASP A 151 3.44 -16.13 7.21
C ASP A 151 2.39 -16.22 8.32
N ALA A 152 2.59 -15.44 9.39
CA ALA A 152 1.64 -15.37 10.49
C ALA A 152 0.28 -14.82 10.03
N TYR A 153 0.28 -13.77 9.21
CA TYR A 153 -0.94 -13.21 8.64
C TYR A 153 -1.64 -14.22 7.73
N GLU A 154 -0.92 -14.85 6.80
CA GLU A 154 -1.48 -15.90 5.94
C GLU A 154 -2.09 -17.04 6.76
N ALA A 155 -1.40 -17.51 7.80
CA ALA A 155 -1.89 -18.57 8.67
C ALA A 155 -3.20 -18.20 9.39
N ALA A 156 -3.32 -16.96 9.84
CA ALA A 156 -4.52 -16.44 10.49
C ALA A 156 -5.72 -16.28 9.52
N HIS A 157 -5.47 -16.10 8.22
CA HIS A 157 -6.48 -15.81 7.21
C HIS A 157 -6.69 -16.96 6.20
N ARG A 158 -6.28 -18.20 6.51
CA ARG A 158 -6.44 -19.39 5.64
C ARG A 158 -7.88 -19.70 5.19
N GLY A 159 -8.88 -19.13 5.86
CA GLY A 159 -10.31 -19.32 5.53
C GLY A 159 -10.84 -18.37 4.46
N GLU A 160 -10.07 -17.35 4.07
CA GLU A 160 -10.47 -16.41 3.02
C GLU A 160 -10.11 -17.00 1.65
N ALA A 161 -11.13 -17.20 0.80
CA ALA A 161 -10.92 -17.81 -0.52
C ALA A 161 -10.01 -16.89 -1.36
N PRO A 162 -8.89 -17.40 -1.90
CA PRO A 162 -8.03 -16.59 -2.75
C PRO A 162 -8.78 -16.21 -4.02
N VAL A 163 -8.66 -14.95 -4.42
CA VAL A 163 -9.01 -14.49 -5.77
C VAL A 163 -8.12 -15.25 -6.75
N ALA A 164 -8.72 -15.83 -7.79
CA ALA A 164 -7.94 -16.43 -8.87
C ALA A 164 -7.07 -15.33 -9.50
N ALA A 165 -5.77 -15.57 -9.64
CA ALA A 165 -4.89 -14.66 -10.36
C ALA A 165 -5.52 -14.31 -11.72
N PRO A 166 -5.46 -13.04 -12.18
CA PRO A 166 -6.06 -12.66 -13.44
C PRO A 166 -5.53 -13.58 -14.55
N SER A 167 -6.46 -14.28 -15.21
CA SER A 167 -6.18 -15.06 -16.40
C SER A 167 -5.48 -14.14 -17.38
N ALA A 168 -4.27 -14.51 -17.83
CA ALA A 168 -3.66 -13.89 -18.99
C ALA A 168 -4.72 -13.84 -20.09
N ALA A 169 -5.14 -12.64 -20.49
CA ALA A 169 -6.03 -12.49 -21.63
C ALA A 169 -5.35 -13.19 -22.80
N ALA A 170 -5.95 -14.29 -23.27
CA ALA A 170 -5.53 -14.97 -24.48
C ALA A 170 -5.76 -13.99 -25.64
N GLY A 171 -4.71 -13.22 -25.95
CA GLY A 171 -4.66 -12.38 -27.14
C GLY A 171 -4.68 -13.28 -28.37
N ALA A 172 -5.77 -13.18 -29.12
CA ALA A 172 -5.90 -13.64 -30.50
C ALA A 172 -5.23 -12.66 -31.47
#